data_AF-A0A2T4V202-F1
#
_entry.id   AF-A0A2T4V202-F1
#
_cell.length_a   1.000
_cell.length_b   1.000
_cell.length_c   1.000
_cell.angle_alpha   90.00
_cell.angle_beta   90.00
_cell.angle_gamma   90.00
#
_symmetry.space_group_name_H-M   'P 1'
#
loop_
_entity.id
_entity.type
_entity.pdbx_description
1 polymer ?
#
loop_
_entity_poly.entity_id
_entity_poly.type
_entity_poly.pdbx_seq_one_letter_code
_entity_poly.pdbx_strand_id
1 'polypeptide(L)'
;MLFLDLEAYAPPDDRTASLSSLVVNPARPGHVLLGGCFFSKRFEDPIPDAPEFQGLWLWNFGSEAALLSAIKARFEEEWRRQREENVRILGKPAVDLVVCGAGIAKFDLPALYCRALFNEIASPHELFEVFFKARPIDLANEASFLFPEEPVLYPKTTREMAGRLGLRERKGSSKGVWESYESRDYGAIEQRTEHELRLVLDIYKRLQGRIVRAPRP
;
A
#
# COMPACT_ATOMS: atom_id res chain seq x y z
N MET A 1 1.51 12.91 2.20
CA MET A 1 0.88 11.57 2.24
C MET A 1 1.56 10.66 1.22
N LEU A 2 1.80 9.41 1.59
CA LEU A 2 2.38 8.40 0.70
C LEU A 2 1.35 7.31 0.40
N PHE A 3 0.98 7.15 -0.86
CA PHE A 3 0.18 6.02 -1.32
C PHE A 3 1.10 4.91 -1.80
N LEU A 4 0.77 3.67 -1.49
CA LEU A 4 1.56 2.52 -1.91
C LEU A 4 0.72 1.25 -2.09
N ASP A 5 1.27 0.34 -2.87
CA ASP A 5 0.82 -1.04 -3.04
C ASP A 5 2.06 -1.90 -3.28
N LEU A 6 2.22 -2.98 -2.50
CA LEU A 6 3.40 -3.85 -2.54
C LEU A 6 3.06 -5.26 -3.03
N GLU A 7 4.03 -5.85 -3.70
CA GLU A 7 3.98 -7.24 -4.15
C GLU A 7 5.02 -8.09 -3.45
N ALA A 8 4.66 -9.35 -3.23
CA ALA A 8 5.53 -10.32 -2.58
C ALA A 8 5.36 -11.72 -3.15
N TYR A 9 6.42 -12.50 -3.01
CA TYR A 9 6.50 -13.87 -3.47
C TYR A 9 6.41 -14.86 -2.31
N ALA A 10 5.59 -15.89 -2.50
CA ALA A 10 5.57 -17.10 -1.67
C ALA A 10 6.05 -18.31 -2.51
N PRO A 11 6.98 -19.13 -2.00
CA PRO A 11 7.38 -20.39 -2.63
C PRO A 11 6.20 -21.34 -2.82
N PRO A 12 6.18 -22.18 -3.89
CA PRO A 12 5.08 -23.10 -4.19
C PRO A 12 4.62 -23.97 -3.01
N ASP A 13 5.57 -24.51 -2.25
CA ASP A 13 5.32 -25.40 -1.11
C ASP A 13 4.55 -24.71 0.03
N ASP A 14 4.67 -23.38 0.13
CA ASP A 14 4.01 -22.58 1.16
C ASP A 14 2.62 -22.07 0.69
N ARG A 15 2.26 -22.23 -0.59
CA ARG A 15 1.03 -21.64 -1.15
C ARG A 15 -0.26 -22.28 -0.65
N THR A 16 -0.18 -23.53 -0.25
CA THR A 16 -1.33 -24.34 0.22
C THR A 16 -1.38 -24.45 1.74
N ALA A 17 -0.38 -23.94 2.44
CA ALA A 17 -0.22 -24.10 3.89
C ALA A 17 -0.85 -22.98 4.74
N SER A 18 -1.54 -22.01 4.13
CA SER A 18 -2.10 -20.86 4.83
C SER A 18 -3.52 -21.10 5.35
N LEU A 19 -3.79 -20.61 6.56
CA LEU A 19 -5.15 -20.51 7.13
C LEU A 19 -5.92 -19.27 6.62
N SER A 20 -5.28 -18.46 5.78
CA SER A 20 -5.82 -17.18 5.30
C SER A 20 -5.72 -17.06 3.78
N SER A 21 -6.57 -16.21 3.20
CA SER A 21 -6.42 -15.76 1.80
C SER A 21 -5.12 -15.00 1.57
N LEU A 22 -4.53 -14.41 2.63
CA LEU A 22 -3.18 -13.89 2.59
C LEU A 22 -2.20 -15.05 2.85
N VAL A 23 -1.64 -15.56 1.77
CA VAL A 23 -0.71 -16.70 1.80
C VAL A 23 0.71 -16.29 2.19
N VAL A 24 1.16 -15.12 1.72
CA VAL A 24 2.51 -14.61 1.98
C VAL A 24 2.68 -14.38 3.48
N ASN A 25 3.80 -14.86 4.03
CA ASN A 25 4.23 -14.57 5.39
C ASN A 25 5.63 -13.95 5.36
N PRO A 26 5.75 -12.61 5.54
CA PRO A 26 7.03 -11.92 5.41
C PRO A 26 8.05 -12.34 6.48
N ALA A 27 7.63 -12.97 7.58
CA ALA A 27 8.54 -13.47 8.60
C ALA A 27 9.17 -14.84 8.25
N ARG A 28 8.75 -15.50 7.16
CA ARG A 28 9.29 -16.81 6.76
C ARG A 28 10.50 -16.66 5.83
N PRO A 29 11.52 -17.53 5.99
CA PRO A 29 12.55 -17.72 4.97
C PRO A 29 11.93 -18.10 3.62
N GLY A 30 12.51 -17.62 2.52
CA GLY A 30 12.05 -17.92 1.15
C GLY A 30 10.86 -17.08 0.66
N HIS A 31 10.11 -16.44 1.55
CA HIS A 31 9.18 -15.37 1.15
C HIS A 31 9.97 -14.09 0.91
N VAL A 32 9.66 -13.36 -0.16
CA VAL A 32 10.47 -12.23 -0.62
C VAL A 32 9.57 -11.05 -0.98
N LEU A 33 9.93 -9.85 -0.57
CA LEU A 33 9.33 -8.62 -1.08
C LEU A 33 9.82 -8.38 -2.51
N LEU A 34 8.89 -8.36 -3.46
CA LEU A 34 9.21 -8.10 -4.87
C LEU A 34 9.36 -6.60 -5.15
N GLY A 35 8.69 -5.76 -4.39
CA GLY A 35 8.70 -4.31 -4.59
C GLY A 35 7.30 -3.73 -4.54
N GLY A 36 7.10 -2.58 -5.17
CA GLY A 36 5.80 -1.97 -5.28
C GLY A 36 5.80 -0.61 -5.97
N CYS A 37 4.62 -0.04 -6.06
CA CYS A 37 4.39 1.29 -6.61
C CYS A 37 4.14 2.30 -5.50
N PHE A 38 4.62 3.53 -5.68
CA PHE A 38 4.53 4.61 -4.70
C PHE A 38 4.04 5.90 -5.37
N PHE A 39 3.18 6.65 -4.68
CA PHE A 39 2.71 7.97 -5.11
C PHE A 39 2.72 8.97 -3.94
N SER A 40 3.42 10.09 -4.11
CA SER A 40 3.38 11.20 -3.17
C SER A 40 2.21 12.12 -3.46
N LYS A 41 1.49 12.48 -2.40
CA LYS A 41 0.44 13.48 -2.44
C LYS A 41 0.61 14.46 -1.28
N ARG A 42 0.73 15.76 -1.58
CA ARG A 42 0.56 16.80 -0.55
C ARG A 42 -0.90 16.84 -0.09
N PHE A 43 -1.18 17.21 1.15
CA PHE A 43 -2.55 17.16 1.67
C PHE A 43 -3.53 18.01 0.86
N GLU A 44 -3.11 19.23 0.49
CA GLU A 44 -3.95 20.22 -0.19
C GLU A 44 -4.09 19.94 -1.70
N ASP A 45 -3.09 19.30 -2.30
CA ASP A 45 -3.08 19.06 -3.74
C ASP A 45 -4.15 18.04 -4.14
N PRO A 46 -4.90 18.24 -5.24
CA PRO A 46 -5.76 17.20 -5.77
C PRO A 46 -4.92 16.04 -6.30
N ILE A 47 -5.49 14.83 -6.31
CA ILE A 47 -4.90 13.72 -7.06
C ILE A 47 -5.06 14.03 -8.57
N PRO A 48 -3.96 14.09 -9.34
CA PRO A 48 -4.01 14.38 -10.77
C PRO A 48 -4.74 13.26 -11.53
N ASP A 49 -5.22 13.53 -12.73
CA ASP A 49 -5.91 12.50 -13.53
C ASP A 49 -4.94 11.45 -14.10
N ALA A 50 -3.67 11.84 -14.30
CA ALA A 50 -2.58 10.96 -14.70
C ALA A 50 -1.45 10.99 -13.65
N PRO A 51 -1.62 10.35 -12.47
CA PRO A 51 -0.55 10.20 -11.50
C PRO A 51 0.64 9.45 -12.12
N GLU A 52 1.83 9.97 -11.83
CA GLU A 52 3.10 9.31 -12.10
C GLU A 52 3.50 8.50 -10.86
N PHE A 53 3.75 7.21 -11.07
CA PHE A 53 4.12 6.29 -10.02
C PHE A 53 5.63 6.08 -9.99
N GLN A 54 6.19 6.00 -8.80
CA GLN A 54 7.55 5.51 -8.62
C GLN A 54 7.48 4.00 -8.35
N GLY A 55 8.02 3.20 -9.25
CA GLY A 55 8.25 1.77 -9.01
C GLY A 55 9.57 1.53 -8.29
N LEU A 56 9.56 0.76 -7.21
CA LEU A 56 10.77 0.22 -6.57
C LEU A 56 10.68 -1.30 -6.58
N TRP A 57 11.50 -1.95 -7.40
CA TRP A 57 11.34 -3.36 -7.73
C TRP A 57 12.63 -4.15 -7.58
N LEU A 58 12.53 -5.36 -7.04
CA LEU A 58 13.66 -6.23 -6.70
C LEU A 58 14.62 -6.43 -7.87
N TRP A 59 14.12 -6.60 -9.10
CA TRP A 59 14.95 -6.76 -10.31
C TRP A 59 15.71 -5.49 -10.73
N ASN A 60 15.39 -4.34 -10.15
CA ASN A 60 16.16 -3.09 -10.30
C ASN A 60 17.22 -2.92 -9.20
N PHE A 61 17.31 -3.86 -8.25
CA PHE A 61 18.27 -3.85 -7.16
C PHE A 61 19.08 -5.16 -7.13
N GLY A 62 20.29 -5.10 -6.57
CA GLY A 62 21.15 -6.28 -6.44
C GLY A 62 20.71 -7.28 -5.36
N SER A 63 19.82 -6.88 -4.45
CA SER A 63 19.33 -7.69 -3.33
C SER A 63 18.04 -7.12 -2.74
N GLU A 64 17.32 -7.95 -1.98
CA GLU A 64 16.14 -7.50 -1.21
C GLU A 64 16.54 -6.42 -0.18
N ALA A 65 17.70 -6.56 0.47
CA ALA A 65 18.24 -5.54 1.39
C ALA A 65 18.45 -4.17 0.72
N ALA A 66 18.93 -4.14 -0.53
CA ALA A 66 19.10 -2.90 -1.29
C ALA A 66 17.75 -2.27 -1.67
N LEU A 67 16.78 -3.08 -2.11
CA LEU A 67 15.40 -2.64 -2.35
C LEU A 67 14.78 -2.04 -1.07
N LEU A 68 14.85 -2.75 0.04
CA LEU A 68 14.27 -2.33 1.31
C LEU A 68 14.93 -1.06 1.85
N SER A 69 16.25 -0.91 1.68
CA SER A 69 16.96 0.33 2.00
C SER A 69 16.45 1.51 1.17
N ALA A 70 16.18 1.31 -0.13
CA ALA A 70 15.60 2.34 -0.98
C ALA A 70 14.16 2.70 -0.56
N ILE A 71 13.34 1.72 -0.17
CA ILE A 71 11.98 1.95 0.35
C ILE A 71 12.03 2.69 1.70
N LYS A 72 12.94 2.32 2.60
CA LYS A 72 13.14 3.04 3.88
C LYS A 72 13.50 4.51 3.63
N ALA A 73 14.47 4.78 2.76
CA ALA A 73 14.84 6.14 2.39
C ALA A 73 13.67 6.92 1.77
N ARG A 74 12.82 6.24 0.99
CA ARG A 74 11.59 6.81 0.44
C ARG A 74 10.60 7.23 1.53
N PHE A 75 10.39 6.41 2.56
CA PHE A 75 9.55 6.77 3.70
C PHE A 75 10.13 7.96 4.47
N GLU A 76 11.43 7.96 4.75
CA GLU A 76 12.10 9.06 5.47
C GLU A 76 11.99 10.40 4.74
N GLU A 77 12.13 10.39 3.42
CA GLU A 77 11.91 11.57 2.59
C GLU A 77 10.46 12.06 2.68
N GLU A 78 9.47 11.17 2.68
CA GLU A 78 8.06 11.54 2.82
C GLU A 78 7.72 12.04 4.23
N TRP A 79 8.34 11.49 5.26
CA TRP A 79 8.28 12.01 6.63
C TRP A 79 8.75 13.47 6.68
N ARG A 80 9.88 13.78 6.05
CA ARG A 80 10.43 15.13 5.97
C ARG A 80 9.48 16.06 5.21
N ARG A 81 9.09 15.69 3.99
CA ARG A 81 8.21 16.48 3.13
C ARG A 81 6.87 16.79 3.81
N GLN A 82 6.25 15.80 4.45
CA GLN A 82 4.95 16.02 5.09
C GLN A 82 5.04 16.99 6.27
N ARG A 83 6.12 16.94 7.06
CA ARG A 83 6.33 17.90 8.16
C ARG A 83 6.49 19.33 7.63
N GLU A 84 7.14 19.50 6.49
CA GLU A 84 7.32 20.79 5.81
C GLU A 84 5.99 21.38 5.31
N GLU A 85 4.97 20.56 5.06
CA GLU A 85 3.63 21.05 4.70
C GLU A 85 2.93 21.78 5.85
N ASN A 86 3.30 21.52 7.12
CA ASN A 86 2.74 22.15 8.32
C ASN A 86 1.19 22.16 8.39
N VAL A 87 0.57 21.12 7.84
CA VAL A 87 -0.90 20.97 7.76
C VAL A 87 -1.48 20.72 9.15
N ARG A 88 -2.66 21.28 9.43
CA ARG A 88 -3.41 21.03 10.66
C ARG A 88 -4.73 20.32 10.39
N ILE A 89 -4.93 19.16 11.01
CA ILE A 89 -6.17 18.38 10.95
C ILE A 89 -6.91 18.56 12.27
N LEU A 90 -8.12 19.10 12.23
CA LEU A 90 -8.92 19.45 13.42
C LEU A 90 -8.11 20.29 14.44
N GLY A 91 -7.33 21.25 13.95
CA GLY A 91 -6.49 22.13 14.76
C GLY A 91 -5.22 21.47 15.34
N LYS A 92 -4.92 20.20 15.04
CA LYS A 92 -3.70 19.52 15.48
C LYS A 92 -2.71 19.38 14.32
N PRO A 93 -1.40 19.59 14.53
CA PRO A 93 -0.42 19.45 13.47
C PRO A 93 -0.34 17.98 13.01
N ALA A 94 -0.33 17.77 11.69
CA ALA A 94 -0.22 16.44 11.07
C ALA A 94 1.26 16.05 10.91
N VAL A 95 1.93 15.81 12.05
CA VAL A 95 3.39 15.54 12.10
C VAL A 95 3.79 14.12 11.73
N ASP A 96 2.85 13.17 11.86
CA ASP A 96 3.07 11.75 11.58
C ASP A 96 2.81 11.45 10.10
N LEU A 97 3.75 10.81 9.40
CA LEU A 97 3.58 10.43 7.98
C LEU A 97 2.26 9.67 7.81
N VAL A 98 1.40 10.19 6.95
CA VAL A 98 0.16 9.52 6.57
C VAL A 98 0.44 8.65 5.35
N VAL A 99 0.22 7.35 5.50
CA VAL A 99 0.33 6.36 4.43
C VAL A 99 -1.06 5.87 4.04
N CYS A 100 -1.29 5.51 2.78
CA CYS A 100 -2.61 5.13 2.29
C CYS A 100 -2.53 3.97 1.28
N GLY A 101 -3.47 3.05 1.38
CA GLY A 101 -3.64 1.94 0.44
C GLY A 101 -4.81 1.05 0.86
N ALA A 102 -4.95 -0.12 0.24
CA ALA A 102 -6.00 -1.08 0.57
C ALA A 102 -5.38 -2.34 1.19
N GLY A 103 -5.64 -2.60 2.47
CA GLY A 103 -5.02 -3.71 3.20
C GLY A 103 -3.62 -3.41 3.75
N ILE A 104 -3.15 -2.16 3.65
CA ILE A 104 -1.79 -1.76 4.01
C ILE A 104 -1.42 -1.98 5.49
N ALA A 105 -2.42 -1.91 6.39
CA ALA A 105 -2.18 -2.15 7.81
C ALA A 105 -2.06 -3.65 8.10
N LYS A 106 -2.70 -4.49 7.27
CA LYS A 106 -2.65 -5.95 7.39
C LYS A 106 -1.38 -6.54 6.78
N PHE A 107 -0.92 -6.02 5.64
CA PHE A 107 0.18 -6.62 4.89
C PHE A 107 1.36 -5.67 4.66
N ASP A 108 1.18 -4.58 3.93
CA ASP A 108 2.30 -3.78 3.41
C ASP A 108 3.25 -3.27 4.50
N LEU A 109 2.72 -2.60 5.53
CA LEU A 109 3.56 -2.07 6.62
C LEU A 109 4.21 -3.20 7.45
N PRO A 110 3.48 -4.25 7.89
CA PRO A 110 4.11 -5.42 8.51
C PRO A 110 5.16 -6.09 7.62
N ALA A 111 4.94 -6.20 6.31
CA ALA A 111 5.87 -6.81 5.38
C ALA A 111 7.16 -6.00 5.30
N LEU A 112 7.08 -4.69 5.14
CA LEU A 112 8.26 -3.80 5.17
C LEU A 112 9.06 -3.99 6.47
N TYR A 113 8.40 -3.95 7.63
CA TYR A 113 9.06 -4.13 8.92
C TYR A 113 9.73 -5.52 9.05
N CYS A 114 8.98 -6.60 8.80
CA CYS A 114 9.49 -7.96 8.93
C CYS A 114 10.63 -8.25 7.96
N ARG A 115 10.50 -7.84 6.69
CA ARG A 115 11.54 -8.07 5.69
C ARG A 115 12.77 -7.21 5.93
N ALA A 116 12.59 -5.98 6.39
CA ALA A 116 13.68 -5.10 6.80
C ALA A 116 14.49 -5.68 7.98
N LEU A 117 13.80 -6.23 8.97
CA LEU A 117 14.44 -6.94 10.08
C LEU A 117 15.19 -8.18 9.61
N PHE A 118 14.55 -9.00 8.78
CA PHE A 118 15.13 -10.23 8.26
C PHE A 118 16.40 -9.99 7.43
N ASN A 119 16.45 -8.85 6.72
CA ASN A 119 17.59 -8.41 5.93
C ASN A 119 18.55 -7.47 6.67
N GLU A 120 18.36 -7.25 7.98
CA GLU A 120 19.24 -6.46 8.85
C GLU A 120 19.53 -5.03 8.32
N ILE A 121 18.57 -4.39 7.64
CA ILE A 121 18.83 -3.09 7.00
C ILE A 121 18.98 -1.93 8.00
N ALA A 122 18.43 -2.07 9.21
CA ALA A 122 18.50 -1.11 10.30
C ALA A 122 18.08 -1.78 11.63
N SER A 123 18.24 -1.06 12.74
CA SER A 123 17.81 -1.55 14.07
C SER A 123 16.28 -1.71 14.17
N PRO A 124 15.77 -2.64 14.99
CA PRO A 124 14.31 -2.78 15.20
C PRO A 124 13.63 -1.49 15.65
N HIS A 125 14.29 -0.71 16.50
CA HIS A 125 13.79 0.59 16.96
C HIS A 125 13.61 1.55 15.78
N GLU A 126 14.62 1.70 14.93
CA GLU A 126 14.57 2.59 13.77
C GLU A 126 13.51 2.15 12.75
N LEU A 127 13.39 0.84 12.49
CA LEU A 127 12.37 0.31 11.58
C LEU A 127 10.95 0.54 12.12
N PHE A 128 10.76 0.44 13.43
CA PHE A 128 9.50 0.77 14.08
C PHE A 128 9.17 2.26 13.93
N GLU A 129 10.14 3.15 14.15
CA GLU A 129 9.96 4.60 13.96
C GLU A 129 9.55 4.94 12.52
N VAL A 130 10.14 4.29 11.52
CA VAL A 130 9.87 4.61 10.11
C VAL A 130 8.53 4.05 9.64
N PHE A 131 8.26 2.76 9.90
CA PHE A 131 7.10 2.08 9.31
C PHE A 131 5.86 2.06 10.21
N PHE A 132 6.02 1.85 11.53
CA PHE A 132 4.88 1.66 12.44
C PHE A 132 4.43 2.91 13.18
N LYS A 133 5.23 3.98 13.22
CA LYS A 133 4.74 5.30 13.65
C LYS A 133 4.04 6.09 12.54
N ALA A 134 4.05 5.60 11.31
CA ALA A 134 3.20 6.15 10.26
C ALA A 134 1.71 5.95 10.63
N ARG A 135 0.84 6.83 10.14
CA ARG A 135 -0.62 6.74 10.32
C ARG A 135 -1.25 6.16 9.05
N PRO A 136 -1.63 4.88 9.03
CA PRO A 136 -2.28 4.28 7.88
C PRO A 136 -3.73 4.75 7.74
N ILE A 137 -4.08 5.19 6.53
CA ILE A 137 -5.44 5.21 6.01
C ILE A 137 -5.60 3.90 5.23
N ASP A 138 -6.10 2.87 5.89
CA ASP A 138 -6.40 1.60 5.24
C ASP A 138 -7.82 1.64 4.67
N LEU A 139 -7.92 1.84 3.36
CA LEU A 139 -9.21 2.01 2.67
C LEU A 139 -10.15 0.82 2.87
N ALA A 140 -9.61 -0.39 3.06
CA ALA A 140 -10.42 -1.57 3.34
C ALA A 140 -11.27 -1.39 4.61
N ASN A 141 -10.75 -0.65 5.60
CA ASN A 141 -11.46 -0.36 6.85
C ASN A 141 -12.33 0.89 6.72
N GLU A 142 -11.77 1.96 6.15
CA GLU A 142 -12.40 3.28 6.07
C GLU A 142 -13.64 3.33 5.16
N ALA A 143 -13.77 2.38 4.22
CA ALA A 143 -14.86 2.35 3.26
C ALA A 143 -16.12 1.61 3.74
N SER A 144 -16.14 1.10 4.98
CA SER A 144 -17.25 0.28 5.50
C SER A 144 -18.62 0.97 5.39
N PHE A 145 -18.67 2.30 5.51
CA PHE A 145 -19.90 3.09 5.36
C PHE A 145 -20.55 3.01 3.97
N LEU A 146 -19.83 2.51 2.95
CA LEU A 146 -20.40 2.26 1.61
C LEU A 146 -21.33 1.03 1.57
N PHE A 147 -21.35 0.23 2.64
CA PHE A 147 -22.10 -1.02 2.75
C PHE A 147 -23.04 -0.96 3.95
N PRO A 148 -24.05 -0.06 3.95
CA PRO A 148 -24.96 0.11 5.08
C PRO A 148 -25.82 -1.13 5.36
N GLU A 149 -25.94 -2.05 4.40
CA GLU A 149 -26.60 -3.33 4.56
C GLU A 149 -25.81 -4.35 5.40
N GLU A 150 -24.51 -4.13 5.60
CA GLU A 150 -23.66 -5.01 6.39
C GLU A 150 -23.63 -4.55 7.86
N PRO A 151 -24.16 -5.35 8.81
CA PRO A 151 -24.16 -4.98 10.23
C PRO A 151 -22.76 -5.04 10.87
N VAL A 152 -21.78 -5.71 10.25
CA VAL A 152 -20.42 -5.85 10.77
C VAL A 152 -19.46 -4.87 10.07
N LEU A 153 -18.63 -4.17 10.84
CA LEU A 153 -17.52 -3.38 10.30
C LEU A 153 -16.39 -4.30 9.80
N TYR A 154 -16.69 -5.05 8.74
CA TYR A 154 -15.78 -6.00 8.12
C TYR A 154 -15.00 -5.32 6.98
N PRO A 155 -13.65 -5.45 6.93
CA PRO A 155 -12.84 -4.84 5.89
C PRO A 155 -13.29 -5.24 4.47
N LYS A 156 -13.28 -4.28 3.55
CA LYS A 156 -13.75 -4.46 2.18
C LYS A 156 -12.59 -4.59 1.20
N THR A 157 -12.75 -5.46 0.22
CA THR A 157 -11.79 -5.58 -0.88
C THR A 157 -11.84 -4.34 -1.77
N THR A 158 -10.72 -4.05 -2.45
CA THR A 158 -10.64 -2.98 -3.45
C THR A 158 -11.75 -3.10 -4.50
N ARG A 159 -12.06 -4.34 -4.90
CA ARG A 159 -13.14 -4.65 -5.85
C ARG A 159 -14.52 -4.26 -5.36
N GLU A 160 -14.86 -4.62 -4.13
CA GLU A 160 -16.16 -4.27 -3.54
C GLU A 160 -16.31 -2.75 -3.43
N MET A 161 -15.27 -2.06 -2.95
CA MET A 161 -15.25 -0.60 -2.86
C MET A 161 -15.41 0.06 -4.25
N ALA A 162 -14.66 -0.40 -5.24
CA ALA A 162 -14.74 0.08 -6.61
C ALA A 162 -16.15 -0.09 -7.20
N GLY A 163 -16.77 -1.26 -6.98
CA GLY A 163 -18.14 -1.54 -7.40
C GLY A 163 -19.16 -0.58 -6.80
N ARG A 164 -19.09 -0.32 -5.48
CA ARG A 164 -19.97 0.64 -4.79
C ARG A 164 -19.78 2.08 -5.25
N LEU A 165 -18.60 2.42 -5.75
CA LEU A 165 -18.26 3.75 -6.24
C LEU A 165 -18.48 3.93 -7.74
N GLY A 166 -18.94 2.89 -8.45
CA GLY A 166 -19.15 2.92 -9.90
C GLY A 166 -17.84 3.05 -10.70
N LEU A 167 -16.73 2.61 -10.11
CA LEU A 167 -15.43 2.57 -10.78
C LEU A 167 -15.35 1.31 -11.63
N ARG A 168 -14.92 1.45 -12.89
CA ARG A 168 -14.71 0.29 -13.76
C ARG A 168 -13.39 -0.37 -13.40
N GLU A 169 -13.44 -1.59 -12.88
CA GLU A 169 -12.25 -2.44 -12.89
C GLU A 169 -11.84 -2.72 -14.33
N ARG A 170 -10.61 -2.36 -14.69
CA ARG A 170 -9.97 -2.95 -15.86
C ARG A 170 -9.67 -4.39 -15.50
N LYS A 171 -10.07 -5.35 -16.34
CA LYS A 171 -9.71 -6.76 -16.16
C LYS A 171 -8.18 -6.84 -16.07
N GLY A 172 -7.67 -7.12 -14.87
CA GLY A 172 -6.27 -7.46 -14.69
C GLY A 172 -5.93 -8.74 -15.45
N SER A 173 -4.67 -8.89 -15.85
CA SER A 173 -4.14 -10.16 -16.34
C SER A 173 -4.50 -11.27 -15.37
N SER A 174 -5.03 -12.39 -15.87
CA SER A 174 -5.41 -13.54 -15.05
C SER A 174 -4.22 -14.31 -14.50
N LYS A 175 -2.98 -13.97 -14.90
CA LYS A 175 -1.77 -14.58 -14.35
C LYS A 175 -1.52 -14.08 -12.93
N GLY A 176 -1.23 -15.00 -12.03
CA GLY A 176 -0.87 -14.66 -10.65
C GLY A 176 0.49 -13.96 -10.61
N VAL A 177 0.68 -13.03 -9.67
CA VAL A 177 1.97 -12.32 -9.46
C VAL A 177 3.14 -13.31 -9.35
N TRP A 178 2.91 -14.43 -8.66
CA TRP A 178 3.94 -15.46 -8.49
C TRP A 178 4.30 -16.18 -9.78
N GLU A 179 3.31 -16.47 -10.65
CA GLU A 179 3.56 -17.09 -11.96
C GLU A 179 4.33 -16.13 -12.88
N SER A 180 3.97 -14.84 -12.85
CA SER A 180 4.71 -13.79 -13.57
C SER A 180 6.14 -13.67 -13.05
N TYR A 181 6.35 -13.75 -11.74
CA TYR A 181 7.69 -13.70 -11.15
C TYR A 181 8.54 -14.91 -11.55
N GLU A 182 7.96 -16.12 -11.50
CA GLU A 182 8.63 -17.37 -11.88
C GLU A 182 8.99 -17.41 -13.37
N SER A 183 8.14 -16.84 -14.22
CA SER A 183 8.38 -16.71 -15.66
C SER A 183 9.19 -15.47 -16.05
N ARG A 184 9.63 -14.66 -15.07
CA ARG A 184 10.35 -13.38 -15.25
C ARG A 184 9.60 -12.35 -16.09
N ASP A 185 8.27 -12.43 -16.10
CA ASP A 185 7.38 -11.45 -16.70
C ASP A 185 7.19 -10.26 -15.73
N TYR A 186 8.30 -9.56 -15.45
CA TYR A 186 8.33 -8.47 -14.48
C TYR A 186 7.45 -7.28 -14.91
N GLY A 187 7.39 -6.99 -16.21
CA GLY A 187 6.54 -5.93 -16.75
C GLY A 187 5.05 -6.17 -16.46
N ALA A 188 4.59 -7.43 -16.45
CA ALA A 188 3.21 -7.74 -16.07
C ALA A 188 2.92 -7.47 -14.58
N ILE A 189 3.92 -7.64 -13.71
CA ILE A 189 3.80 -7.32 -12.27
C ILE A 189 3.71 -5.80 -12.11
N GLU A 190 4.65 -5.05 -12.70
CA GLU A 190 4.68 -3.58 -12.59
C GLU A 190 3.37 -2.95 -13.08
N GLN A 191 2.91 -3.34 -14.27
CA GLN A 191 1.67 -2.82 -14.85
C GLN A 191 0.44 -3.16 -14.00
N ARG A 192 0.43 -4.33 -13.35
CA ARG A 192 -0.67 -4.74 -12.48
C ARG A 192 -0.70 -3.87 -11.23
N THR A 193 0.42 -3.75 -10.51
CA THR A 193 0.51 -2.96 -9.28
C THR A 193 0.25 -1.47 -9.55
N GLU A 194 0.70 -0.92 -10.68
CA GLU A 194 0.34 0.45 -11.06
C GLU A 194 -1.17 0.63 -11.29
N HIS A 195 -1.84 -0.35 -11.90
CA HIS A 195 -3.29 -0.31 -12.05
C HIS A 195 -4.02 -0.44 -10.72
N GLU A 196 -3.53 -1.28 -9.80
CA GLU A 196 -4.10 -1.45 -8.46
C GLU A 196 -3.94 -0.16 -7.63
N LEU A 197 -2.75 0.44 -7.63
CA LEU A 197 -2.51 1.74 -6.97
C LEU A 197 -3.34 2.87 -7.58
N ARG A 198 -3.52 2.89 -8.91
CA ARG A 198 -4.42 3.87 -9.57
C ARG A 198 -5.86 3.71 -9.11
N LEU A 199 -6.35 2.48 -8.97
CA LEU A 199 -7.69 2.20 -8.46
C LEU A 199 -7.84 2.65 -7.00
N VAL A 200 -6.81 2.42 -6.17
CA VAL A 200 -6.74 2.93 -4.78
C VAL A 200 -6.86 4.46 -4.76
N LEU A 201 -6.14 5.17 -5.62
CA LEU A 201 -6.22 6.63 -5.73
C LEU A 201 -7.63 7.09 -6.14
N ASP A 202 -8.26 6.42 -7.11
CA ASP A 202 -9.63 6.73 -7.54
C ASP A 202 -10.64 6.50 -6.42
N ILE A 203 -10.52 5.40 -5.67
CA ILE A 203 -11.34 5.11 -4.49
C ILE A 203 -11.17 6.24 -3.46
N TYR A 204 -9.93 6.56 -3.10
CA TYR A 204 -9.64 7.65 -2.15
C TYR A 204 -10.26 8.98 -2.61
N LYS A 205 -10.09 9.38 -3.88
CA LYS A 205 -10.65 10.61 -4.46
C LYS A 205 -12.18 10.65 -4.32
N ARG A 206 -12.86 9.51 -4.55
CA ARG A 206 -14.31 9.40 -4.42
C ARG A 206 -14.78 9.45 -2.97
N LEU A 207 -14.09 8.77 -2.05
CA LEU A 207 -14.41 8.80 -0.62
C LEU A 207 -14.21 10.20 -0.03
N GLN A 208 -13.07 10.84 -0.34
CA GLN A 208 -12.77 12.22 0.06
C GLN A 208 -13.87 13.18 -0.42
N GLY A 209 -14.31 13.06 -1.67
CA GLY A 209 -15.39 13.88 -2.23
C GLY A 209 -16.74 13.70 -1.53
N ARG A 210 -17.02 12.54 -0.93
CA ARG A 210 -18.24 12.31 -0.13
C ARG A 210 -18.13 12.94 1.25
N ILE A 211 -16.96 12.86 1.90
CA ILE A 211 -16.72 13.46 3.22
C ILE A 211 -16.87 14.98 3.17
N VAL A 212 -16.29 15.64 2.16
CA VAL A 212 -16.37 17.11 2.01
C VAL A 212 -17.81 17.62 1.83
N ARG A 213 -18.72 16.77 1.32
CA ARG A 213 -20.12 17.13 1.04
C ARG A 213 -21.09 16.76 2.15
N ALA A 214 -20.68 15.97 3.14
CA ALA A 214 -21.54 15.62 4.24
C ALA A 214 -21.87 16.88 5.08
N PRO A 215 -23.15 17.13 5.43
CA PRO A 215 -23.49 18.20 6.36
C PRO A 215 -22.71 18.01 7.66
N ARG A 216 -22.15 19.09 8.21
CA ARG A 216 -21.61 19.04 9.57
C ARG A 216 -22.77 18.76 10.52
N PRO A 217 -22.67 17.77 11.42
CA PRO A 217 -23.68 17.51 12.42
C PRO A 217 -23.87 18.71 13.36
#